data_AF-A0A1Q7ZP80-F1
#
_entry.id   AF-A0A1Q7ZP80-F1
#
_cell.length_a   1.000
_cell.length_b   1.000
_cell.length_c   1.000
_cell.angle_alpha   90.00
_cell.angle_beta   90.00
_cell.angle_gamma   90.00
#
_symmetry.space_group_name_H-M   'P 1'
#
loop_
_entity.id
_entity.type
_entity.pdbx_description
1 polymer ?
#
loop_
_entity_poly.entity_id
_entity_poly.type
_entity_poly.pdbx_seq_one_letter_code
_entity_poly.pdbx_strand_id
1 'polypeptide(L)'
;MRLVEQYSKKGSGLLDMGDTPAFKGCYGATSLVVGASIVASDEVMSGRLSHAFNPSGGLHHAHPERASGFCIFNDPAVVIAHLKSRYKVKRIAYLDIDAHHGDGVMYGYYDDPAVLDIDFHESGKFLFPGTGFPDETGKGEAQGLKLNIPLPPYTGDEAYLEAFQRIVPDTLKKFRPEIILVQCGADGHLDDRLAHLRLTTKVYTEVISQAHDLAHELCNGKLLLFGGGGYTLANVPRVWTVAFSTLAGVKPNDEIPSDWAKQFEKSANEDPPHKLNDKPTSDDEKTLKEVRRTVNELQTHLGHESQ
;
A
#
# COMPACT_ATOMS: atom_id res chain seq x y z
N MET A 1 -23.46 1.29 -8.06
CA MET A 1 -23.36 2.70 -8.53
C MET A 1 -24.50 3.62 -8.08
N ARG A 2 -25.79 3.31 -8.31
CA ARG A 2 -26.89 4.23 -7.96
C ARG A 2 -26.95 4.64 -6.48
N LEU A 3 -26.53 3.78 -5.56
CA LEU A 3 -26.49 4.07 -4.12
C LEU A 3 -25.48 5.18 -3.76
N VAL A 4 -24.24 5.06 -4.22
CA VAL A 4 -23.18 6.05 -3.93
C VAL A 4 -23.55 7.41 -4.51
N GLU A 5 -24.09 7.47 -5.74
CA GLU A 5 -24.57 8.74 -6.32
C GLU A 5 -25.70 9.38 -5.52
N GLN A 6 -26.64 8.58 -5.00
CA GLN A 6 -27.75 9.07 -4.17
C GLN A 6 -27.22 9.65 -2.85
N TYR A 7 -26.34 8.91 -2.16
CA TYR A 7 -25.74 9.33 -0.90
C TYR A 7 -24.80 10.52 -1.08
N SER A 8 -24.11 10.59 -2.21
CA SER A 8 -23.28 11.72 -2.60
C SER A 8 -24.10 13.00 -2.80
N LYS A 9 -25.31 12.91 -3.37
CA LYS A 9 -26.23 14.05 -3.49
C LYS A 9 -26.81 14.45 -2.14
N LYS A 10 -27.19 13.46 -1.32
CA LYS A 10 -27.72 13.66 0.03
C LYS A 10 -26.68 14.30 0.96
N GLY A 11 -25.42 13.91 0.82
CA GLY A 11 -24.29 14.43 1.58
C GLY A 11 -24.18 13.92 3.01
N SER A 12 -24.87 12.83 3.35
CA SER A 12 -24.84 12.20 4.68
C SER A 12 -25.32 10.75 4.65
N GLY A 13 -24.95 9.99 5.66
CA GLY A 13 -25.24 8.55 5.81
C GLY A 13 -23.97 7.71 5.77
N LEU A 14 -24.11 6.40 5.90
CA LEU A 14 -23.02 5.43 5.79
C LEU A 14 -23.16 4.66 4.47
N LEU A 15 -22.04 4.43 3.79
CA LEU A 15 -21.95 3.65 2.55
C LEU A 15 -21.65 2.17 2.81
N ASP A 16 -21.34 1.84 4.05
CA ASP A 16 -21.12 0.49 4.57
C ASP A 16 -21.75 0.33 5.96
N MET A 17 -21.24 -0.62 6.74
CA MET A 17 -21.76 -0.98 8.05
C MET A 17 -21.30 -0.07 9.19
N GLY A 18 -20.45 0.95 8.97
CA GLY A 18 -20.06 1.80 10.09
C GLY A 18 -19.04 2.90 9.85
N ASP A 19 -18.08 2.72 8.95
CA ASP A 19 -16.87 3.55 8.92
C ASP A 19 -16.67 4.34 7.63
N THR A 20 -17.45 4.10 6.57
CA THR A 20 -17.39 4.91 5.34
C THR A 20 -18.55 5.90 5.26
N PRO A 21 -18.41 7.14 5.79
CA PRO A 21 -19.44 8.16 5.71
C PRO A 21 -19.57 8.72 4.29
N ALA A 22 -20.82 8.89 3.85
CA ALA A 22 -21.12 9.71 2.69
C ALA A 22 -20.99 11.19 3.02
N PHE A 23 -20.38 11.94 2.11
CA PHE A 23 -20.34 13.40 2.14
C PHE A 23 -20.78 13.96 0.79
N LYS A 24 -21.12 15.25 0.77
CA LYS A 24 -21.65 15.88 -0.44
C LYS A 24 -20.60 15.84 -1.55
N GLY A 25 -20.93 15.20 -2.67
CA GLY A 25 -20.01 15.07 -3.80
C GLY A 25 -19.02 13.89 -3.72
N CYS A 26 -19.13 13.01 -2.72
CA CYS A 26 -18.21 11.85 -2.57
C CYS A 26 -18.08 10.97 -3.82
N TYR A 27 -19.15 10.74 -4.59
CA TYR A 27 -19.09 10.01 -5.86
C TYR A 27 -18.06 10.65 -6.81
N GLY A 28 -18.19 11.96 -7.05
CA GLY A 28 -17.28 12.68 -7.95
C GLY A 28 -15.86 12.75 -7.41
N ALA A 29 -15.71 12.96 -6.09
CA ALA A 29 -14.40 13.03 -5.45
C ALA A 29 -13.63 11.70 -5.60
N THR A 30 -14.26 10.58 -5.27
CA THR A 30 -13.63 9.26 -5.41
C THR A 30 -13.46 8.86 -6.87
N SER A 31 -14.38 9.23 -7.78
CA SER A 31 -14.18 9.01 -9.22
C SER A 31 -12.96 9.75 -9.77
N LEU A 32 -12.63 10.94 -9.25
CA LEU A 32 -11.41 11.66 -9.63
C LEU A 32 -10.15 10.92 -9.17
N VAL A 33 -10.16 10.35 -7.95
CA VAL A 33 -9.06 9.51 -7.44
C VAL A 33 -8.82 8.31 -8.36
N VAL A 34 -9.89 7.56 -8.68
CA VAL A 34 -9.81 6.42 -9.60
C VAL A 34 -9.32 6.85 -10.98
N GLY A 35 -9.84 7.97 -11.50
CA GLY A 35 -9.40 8.52 -12.79
C GLY A 35 -7.92 8.90 -12.81
N ALA A 36 -7.40 9.49 -11.73
CA ALA A 36 -5.99 9.83 -11.60
C ALA A 36 -5.10 8.57 -11.63
N SER A 37 -5.52 7.49 -10.94
CA SER A 37 -4.83 6.20 -10.96
C SER A 37 -4.83 5.57 -12.37
N ILE A 38 -5.95 5.64 -13.10
CA ILE A 38 -6.02 5.19 -14.50
C ILE A 38 -5.06 6.00 -15.39
N VAL A 39 -5.11 7.34 -15.31
CA VAL A 39 -4.23 8.22 -16.10
C VAL A 39 -2.76 7.91 -15.81
N ALA A 40 -2.38 7.79 -14.54
CA ALA A 40 -1.02 7.43 -14.15
C ALA A 40 -0.59 6.08 -14.76
N SER A 41 -1.48 5.09 -14.74
CA SER A 41 -1.21 3.79 -15.37
C SER A 41 -1.05 3.89 -16.90
N ASP A 42 -1.84 4.72 -17.58
CA ASP A 42 -1.73 4.95 -19.02
C ASP A 42 -0.41 5.64 -19.40
N GLU A 43 0.03 6.61 -18.61
CA GLU A 43 1.32 7.29 -18.81
C GLU A 43 2.49 6.31 -18.69
N VAL A 44 2.48 5.43 -17.68
CA VAL A 44 3.49 4.40 -17.47
C VAL A 44 3.45 3.35 -18.59
N MET A 45 2.27 2.85 -18.94
CA MET A 45 2.13 1.80 -19.96
C MET A 45 2.42 2.31 -21.37
N SER A 46 2.16 3.59 -21.65
CA SER A 46 2.53 4.21 -22.94
C SER A 46 4.03 4.50 -23.08
N GLY A 47 4.81 4.38 -21.99
CA GLY A 47 6.23 4.69 -21.97
C GLY A 47 6.55 6.17 -21.95
N ARG A 48 5.55 7.04 -21.74
CA ARG A 48 5.76 8.49 -21.55
C ARG A 48 6.42 8.79 -20.21
N LEU A 49 6.09 8.00 -19.19
CA LEU A 49 6.77 7.97 -17.89
C LEU A 49 7.27 6.55 -17.62
N SER A 50 8.39 6.41 -16.92
CA SER A 50 8.80 5.10 -16.38
C SER A 50 7.95 4.75 -15.17
N HIS A 51 7.68 5.73 -14.31
CA HIS A 51 6.97 5.54 -13.06
C HIS A 51 6.13 6.76 -12.69
N ALA A 52 5.08 6.55 -11.91
CA ALA A 52 4.15 7.59 -11.48
C ALA A 52 3.72 7.37 -10.02
N PHE A 53 3.24 8.43 -9.37
CA PHE A 53 2.71 8.40 -8.01
C PHE A 53 1.37 9.13 -7.96
N ASN A 54 0.31 8.43 -7.52
CA ASN A 54 -0.95 9.04 -7.15
C ASN A 54 -1.13 9.02 -5.61
N PRO A 55 -0.72 10.06 -4.87
CA PRO A 55 -0.84 10.10 -3.41
C PRO A 55 -2.29 10.09 -2.93
N SER A 56 -3.26 10.44 -3.79
CA SER A 56 -4.68 10.43 -3.41
C SER A 56 -5.36 9.06 -3.55
N GLY A 57 -4.69 8.11 -4.20
CA GLY A 57 -5.18 6.75 -4.43
C GLY A 57 -4.78 5.78 -3.33
N GLY A 58 -4.95 4.49 -3.60
CA GLY A 58 -4.64 3.41 -2.65
C GLY A 58 -5.84 3.02 -1.79
N LEU A 59 -7.06 3.23 -2.29
CA LEU A 59 -8.31 2.92 -1.59
C LEU A 59 -8.61 1.41 -1.63
N HIS A 60 -7.73 0.62 -1.02
CA HIS A 60 -7.62 -0.83 -1.19
C HIS A 60 -8.74 -1.67 -0.53
N HIS A 61 -9.58 -1.09 0.33
CA HIS A 61 -10.60 -1.84 1.07
C HIS A 61 -11.93 -1.98 0.32
N ALA A 62 -12.23 -1.15 -0.68
CA ALA A 62 -13.51 -1.22 -1.37
C ALA A 62 -13.65 -2.54 -2.15
N HIS A 63 -14.82 -3.18 -2.04
CA HIS A 63 -15.15 -4.44 -2.70
C HIS A 63 -16.05 -4.18 -3.92
N PRO A 64 -16.21 -5.17 -4.84
CA PRO A 64 -17.06 -4.99 -6.02
C PRO A 64 -18.48 -4.48 -5.74
N GLU A 65 -19.07 -4.87 -4.60
CA GLU A 65 -20.46 -4.55 -4.27
C GLU A 65 -20.63 -3.73 -2.97
N ARG A 66 -19.55 -3.33 -2.29
CA ARG A 66 -19.63 -2.57 -1.04
C ARG A 66 -18.44 -1.64 -0.81
N ALA A 67 -18.71 -0.48 -0.21
CA ALA A 67 -17.67 0.32 0.44
C ALA A 67 -17.15 -0.40 1.70
N SER A 68 -15.98 0.01 2.19
CA SER A 68 -15.34 -0.56 3.39
C SER A 68 -14.16 0.31 3.80
N GLY A 69 -13.93 0.54 5.09
CA GLY A 69 -12.66 1.10 5.58
C GLY A 69 -12.30 2.43 4.91
N PHE A 70 -13.25 3.38 4.91
CA PHE A 70 -13.15 4.69 4.24
C PHE A 70 -13.13 4.64 2.69
N CYS A 71 -13.00 3.46 2.08
CA CYS A 71 -12.88 3.29 0.64
C CYS A 71 -14.26 3.17 -0.02
N ILE A 72 -14.60 4.14 -0.88
CA ILE A 72 -15.84 4.12 -1.67
C ILE A 72 -15.67 3.32 -2.97
N PHE A 73 -14.54 3.53 -3.66
CA PHE A 73 -14.15 2.79 -4.87
C PHE A 73 -12.68 2.37 -4.73
N ASN A 74 -12.35 1.21 -5.31
CA ASN A 74 -11.02 0.62 -5.20
C ASN A 74 -10.18 0.97 -6.43
N ASP A 75 -9.37 2.02 -6.34
CA ASP A 75 -8.57 2.47 -7.47
C ASP A 75 -7.44 1.49 -7.87
N PRO A 76 -6.71 0.81 -6.94
CA PRO A 76 -5.78 -0.24 -7.34
C PRO A 76 -6.47 -1.37 -8.11
N ALA A 77 -7.61 -1.85 -7.62
CA ALA A 77 -8.35 -2.92 -8.29
C ALA A 77 -8.86 -2.50 -9.67
N VAL A 78 -9.31 -1.26 -9.83
CA VAL A 78 -9.69 -0.72 -11.14
C VAL A 78 -8.49 -0.61 -12.08
N VAL A 79 -7.32 -0.20 -11.59
CA VAL A 79 -6.09 -0.17 -12.39
C VAL A 79 -5.70 -1.57 -12.86
N ILE A 80 -5.75 -2.59 -12.00
CA ILE A 80 -5.47 -3.98 -12.39
C ILE A 80 -6.41 -4.42 -13.53
N ALA A 81 -7.71 -4.18 -13.41
CA ALA A 81 -8.69 -4.50 -14.46
C ALA A 81 -8.43 -3.73 -15.76
N HIS A 82 -8.05 -2.45 -15.65
CA HIS A 82 -7.70 -1.60 -16.80
C HIS A 82 -6.45 -2.12 -17.53
N LEU A 83 -5.37 -2.42 -16.81
CA LEU A 83 -4.14 -2.98 -17.36
C LEU A 83 -4.40 -4.30 -18.11
N LYS A 84 -5.18 -5.20 -17.51
CA LYS A 84 -5.56 -6.48 -18.14
C LYS A 84 -6.41 -6.28 -19.39
N SER A 85 -7.40 -5.39 -19.34
CA SER A 85 -8.36 -5.20 -20.43
C SER A 85 -7.77 -4.39 -21.60
N ARG A 86 -7.08 -3.29 -21.31
CA ARG A 86 -6.58 -2.31 -22.29
C ARG A 86 -5.19 -2.65 -22.83
N TYR A 87 -4.29 -3.11 -21.96
CA TYR A 87 -2.89 -3.38 -22.29
C TYR A 87 -2.55 -4.87 -22.35
N LYS A 88 -3.51 -5.74 -21.99
CA LYS A 88 -3.36 -7.21 -22.01
C LYS A 88 -2.22 -7.72 -21.12
N VAL A 89 -1.89 -6.97 -20.07
CA VAL A 89 -0.90 -7.39 -19.08
C VAL A 89 -1.29 -8.73 -18.47
N LYS A 90 -0.33 -9.64 -18.38
CA LYS A 90 -0.50 -11.03 -17.93
C LYS A 90 0.05 -11.28 -16.54
N ARG A 91 0.98 -10.47 -16.07
CA ARG A 91 1.60 -10.59 -14.74
C ARG A 91 1.73 -9.21 -14.10
N ILE A 92 0.93 -8.96 -13.08
CA ILE A 92 0.89 -7.72 -12.31
C ILE A 92 1.28 -8.08 -10.88
N ALA A 93 2.29 -7.41 -10.33
CA ALA A 93 2.58 -7.49 -8.91
C ALA A 93 1.92 -6.30 -8.21
N TYR A 94 1.16 -6.57 -7.15
CA TYR A 94 0.63 -5.59 -6.22
C TYR A 94 1.33 -5.80 -4.88
N LEU A 95 2.07 -4.80 -4.44
CA LEU A 95 2.77 -4.76 -3.16
C LEU A 95 2.05 -3.74 -2.27
N ASP A 96 1.42 -4.21 -1.20
CA ASP A 96 0.74 -3.38 -0.22
C ASP A 96 1.58 -3.25 1.05
N ILE A 97 1.84 -2.01 1.47
CA ILE A 97 2.59 -1.70 2.69
C ILE A 97 1.81 -0.79 3.65
N ASP A 98 0.50 -0.65 3.44
CA ASP A 98 -0.42 -0.08 4.43
C ASP A 98 -0.41 -0.91 5.71
N ALA A 99 -0.72 -0.30 6.86
CA ALA A 99 -0.85 -1.07 8.09
C ALA A 99 -2.04 -2.03 8.08
N HIS A 100 -3.05 -1.80 7.25
CA HIS A 100 -4.23 -2.64 7.13
C HIS A 100 -4.10 -3.60 5.95
N HIS A 101 -4.62 -4.82 6.11
CA HIS A 101 -4.67 -5.77 5.00
C HIS A 101 -5.56 -5.22 3.87
N GLY A 102 -5.03 -5.18 2.65
CA GLY A 102 -5.67 -4.74 1.39
C GLY A 102 -6.74 -5.71 0.87
N ASP A 103 -7.67 -6.08 1.75
CA ASP A 103 -8.68 -7.12 1.55
C ASP A 103 -9.51 -6.94 0.26
N GLY A 104 -9.87 -5.70 -0.09
CA GLY A 104 -10.64 -5.42 -1.30
C GLY A 104 -9.89 -5.76 -2.59
N VAL A 105 -8.57 -5.54 -2.62
CA VAL A 105 -7.71 -5.93 -3.75
C VAL A 105 -7.49 -7.44 -3.75
N MET A 106 -7.02 -7.99 -2.62
CA MET A 106 -6.68 -9.42 -2.52
C MET A 106 -7.89 -10.31 -2.85
N TYR A 107 -9.04 -10.08 -2.24
CA TYR A 107 -10.23 -10.90 -2.49
C TYR A 107 -10.85 -10.64 -3.86
N GLY A 108 -10.71 -9.42 -4.40
CA GLY A 108 -11.14 -9.10 -5.76
C GLY A 108 -10.42 -9.90 -6.85
N TYR A 109 -9.19 -10.35 -6.56
CA TYR A 109 -8.33 -11.10 -7.48
C TYR A 109 -7.88 -12.46 -6.93
N TYR A 110 -8.61 -13.03 -5.97
CA TYR A 110 -8.19 -14.20 -5.20
C TYR A 110 -7.92 -15.46 -6.05
N ASP A 111 -8.64 -15.65 -7.17
CA ASP A 111 -8.42 -16.70 -8.17
C ASP A 111 -7.65 -16.27 -9.41
N ASP A 112 -7.17 -15.04 -9.48
CA ASP A 112 -6.54 -14.51 -10.68
C ASP A 112 -5.05 -14.86 -10.74
N PRO A 113 -4.61 -15.76 -11.66
CA PRO A 113 -3.19 -16.12 -11.76
C PRO A 113 -2.33 -15.00 -12.36
N ALA A 114 -2.96 -13.95 -12.90
CA ALA A 114 -2.26 -12.79 -13.42
C ALA A 114 -1.83 -11.80 -12.33
N VAL A 115 -2.31 -11.95 -11.09
CA VAL A 115 -2.08 -11.00 -10.00
C VAL A 115 -1.34 -11.71 -8.87
N LEU A 116 -0.09 -11.30 -8.66
CA LEU A 116 0.64 -11.57 -7.43
C LEU A 116 0.33 -10.44 -6.45
N ASP A 117 -0.21 -10.79 -5.30
CA ASP A 117 -0.51 -9.88 -4.20
C ASP A 117 0.47 -10.19 -3.05
N ILE A 118 1.19 -9.18 -2.58
CA ILE A 118 2.10 -9.25 -1.45
C ILE A 118 1.71 -8.14 -0.49
N ASP A 119 1.23 -8.51 0.70
CA ASP A 119 0.60 -7.57 1.62
C ASP A 119 1.27 -7.66 3.00
N PHE A 120 1.90 -6.56 3.43
CA PHE A 120 2.48 -6.40 4.75
C PHE A 120 1.57 -5.54 5.61
N HIS A 121 0.90 -6.15 6.58
CA HIS A 121 -0.08 -5.47 7.42
C HIS A 121 0.07 -5.89 8.88
N GLU A 122 -0.45 -5.08 9.80
CA GLU A 122 -0.67 -5.52 11.17
C GLU A 122 -1.71 -6.64 11.18
N SER A 123 -1.44 -7.70 11.96
CA SER A 123 -2.27 -8.90 11.95
C SER A 123 -3.74 -8.57 12.21
N GLY A 124 -4.63 -9.13 11.37
CA GLY A 124 -6.08 -9.04 11.53
C GLY A 124 -6.64 -9.56 12.87
N LYS A 125 -5.81 -10.20 13.71
CA LYS A 125 -6.18 -10.50 15.11
C LYS A 125 -6.35 -9.25 15.97
N PHE A 126 -5.72 -8.14 15.58
CA PHE A 126 -5.64 -6.91 16.36
C PHE A 126 -6.20 -5.70 15.61
N LEU A 127 -6.09 -5.68 14.27
CA LEU A 127 -6.48 -4.54 13.45
C LEU A 127 -7.55 -4.90 12.40
N PHE A 128 -8.35 -3.91 12.00
CA PHE A 128 -9.22 -4.00 10.82
C PHE A 128 -8.38 -4.40 9.59
N PRO A 129 -8.92 -5.17 8.62
CA PRO A 129 -10.29 -5.69 8.48
C PRO A 129 -10.56 -7.03 9.17
N GLY A 130 -9.61 -7.58 9.94
CA GLY A 130 -9.78 -8.89 10.57
C GLY A 130 -9.45 -10.09 9.67
N THR A 131 -8.78 -9.84 8.55
CA THR A 131 -8.34 -10.84 7.56
C THR A 131 -6.84 -10.72 7.30
N GLY A 132 -6.30 -11.45 6.32
CA GLY A 132 -4.88 -11.41 5.97
C GLY A 132 -4.07 -12.49 6.70
N PHE A 133 -4.66 -13.67 6.88
CA PHE A 133 -3.96 -14.78 7.52
C PHE A 133 -2.98 -15.46 6.54
N PRO A 134 -1.87 -16.06 7.03
CA PRO A 134 -0.84 -16.64 6.16
C PRO A 134 -1.32 -17.82 5.30
N ASP A 135 -2.43 -18.45 5.66
CA ASP A 135 -3.06 -19.56 4.93
C ASP A 135 -3.99 -19.10 3.80
N GLU A 136 -4.35 -17.80 3.76
CA GLU A 136 -5.14 -17.19 2.69
C GLU A 136 -4.30 -16.94 1.43
N THR A 137 -4.01 -18.03 0.71
CA THR A 137 -2.95 -18.10 -0.31
C THR A 137 -3.44 -18.02 -1.75
N GLY A 138 -4.69 -17.60 -1.97
CA GLY A 138 -5.36 -17.64 -3.27
C GLY A 138 -6.09 -18.97 -3.50
N LYS A 139 -6.67 -19.15 -4.70
CA LYS A 139 -7.35 -20.40 -5.07
C LYS A 139 -7.16 -20.72 -6.55
N GLY A 140 -7.35 -22.00 -6.91
CA GLY A 140 -7.25 -22.45 -8.30
C GLY A 140 -5.86 -22.23 -8.88
N GLU A 141 -5.78 -21.63 -10.07
CA GLU A 141 -4.49 -21.33 -10.72
C GLU A 141 -3.69 -20.22 -10.00
N ALA A 142 -4.32 -19.47 -9.08
CA ALA A 142 -3.66 -18.42 -8.31
C ALA A 142 -3.14 -18.90 -6.94
N GLN A 143 -3.21 -20.20 -6.65
CA GLN A 143 -2.68 -20.77 -5.41
C GLN A 143 -1.19 -20.43 -5.25
N GLY A 144 -0.84 -19.81 -4.12
CA GLY A 144 0.51 -19.33 -3.81
C GLY A 144 0.84 -17.93 -4.35
N LEU A 145 -0.14 -17.21 -4.90
CA LEU A 145 0.05 -15.84 -5.42
C LEU A 145 -0.61 -14.76 -4.57
N LYS A 146 -1.16 -15.11 -3.41
CA LYS A 146 -1.64 -14.15 -2.39
C LYS A 146 -0.80 -14.37 -1.15
N LEU A 147 0.09 -13.44 -0.85
CA LEU A 147 1.07 -13.56 0.23
C LEU A 147 0.75 -12.53 1.29
N ASN A 148 0.16 -13.01 2.38
CA ASN A 148 -0.12 -12.20 3.55
C ASN A 148 1.04 -12.31 4.55
N ILE A 149 1.63 -11.18 4.92
CA ILE A 149 2.66 -11.06 5.95
C ILE A 149 2.06 -10.34 7.16
N PRO A 150 1.25 -11.02 7.99
CA PRO A 150 0.69 -10.42 9.18
C PRO A 150 1.78 -10.17 10.21
N LEU A 151 1.93 -8.92 10.61
CA LEU A 151 2.91 -8.43 11.56
C LEU A 151 2.29 -8.27 12.95
N PRO A 152 2.99 -8.64 14.02
CA PRO A 152 2.56 -8.31 15.38
C PRO A 152 2.47 -6.78 15.56
N PRO A 153 1.54 -6.30 16.41
CA PRO A 153 1.56 -4.90 16.85
C PRO A 153 2.93 -4.49 17.36
N TYR A 154 3.32 -3.24 17.13
CA TYR A 154 4.62 -2.67 17.50
C TYR A 154 5.83 -3.18 16.72
N THR A 155 5.63 -3.96 15.66
CA THR A 155 6.70 -4.28 14.70
C THR A 155 7.32 -2.99 14.16
N GLY A 156 8.63 -2.87 14.31
CA GLY A 156 9.44 -1.75 13.84
C GLY A 156 10.28 -2.09 12.61
N ASP A 157 11.19 -1.16 12.31
CA ASP A 157 12.03 -1.20 11.10
C ASP A 157 12.82 -2.51 10.92
N GLU A 158 13.39 -3.08 12.00
CA GLU A 158 14.31 -4.21 11.89
C GLU A 158 13.59 -5.47 11.43
N ALA A 159 12.51 -5.83 12.12
CA ALA A 159 11.74 -7.02 11.79
C ALA A 159 11.00 -6.85 10.45
N TYR A 160 10.49 -5.65 10.15
CA TYR A 160 9.81 -5.36 8.88
C TYR A 160 10.76 -5.54 7.69
N LEU A 161 11.94 -4.89 7.73
CA LEU A 161 12.91 -4.95 6.64
C LEU A 161 13.48 -6.36 6.48
N GLU A 162 13.70 -7.11 7.57
CA GLU A 162 14.09 -8.52 7.48
C GLU A 162 13.03 -9.35 6.72
N ALA A 163 11.75 -9.18 7.05
CA ALA A 163 10.67 -9.88 6.36
C ALA A 163 10.60 -9.50 4.88
N PHE A 164 10.70 -8.20 4.58
CA PHE A 164 10.72 -7.70 3.22
C PHE A 164 11.85 -8.32 2.39
N GLN A 165 13.09 -8.30 2.90
CA GLN A 165 14.26 -8.86 2.21
C GLN A 165 14.10 -10.35 1.89
N ARG A 166 13.46 -11.10 2.80
CA ARG A 166 13.35 -12.56 2.71
C ARG A 166 12.22 -13.03 1.80
N ILE A 167 11.25 -12.16 1.50
CA ILE A 167 10.06 -12.52 0.72
C ILE A 167 10.05 -11.82 -0.63
N VAL A 168 10.18 -10.49 -0.66
CA VAL A 168 9.75 -9.69 -1.82
C VAL A 168 10.65 -9.87 -3.04
N PRO A 169 11.99 -9.73 -2.95
CA PRO A 169 12.85 -9.77 -4.14
C PRO A 169 12.75 -11.09 -4.90
N ASP A 170 12.84 -12.21 -4.19
CA ASP A 170 12.80 -13.55 -4.80
C ASP A 170 11.41 -13.88 -5.36
N THR A 171 10.34 -13.49 -4.66
CA THR A 171 8.97 -13.69 -5.15
C THR A 171 8.75 -12.93 -6.45
N LEU A 172 9.14 -11.64 -6.51
CA LEU A 172 9.00 -10.83 -7.72
C LEU A 172 9.84 -11.37 -8.88
N LYS A 173 11.09 -11.80 -8.62
CA LYS A 173 11.96 -12.42 -9.63
C LYS A 173 11.39 -13.72 -10.17
N LYS A 174 10.78 -14.55 -9.32
CA LYS A 174 10.11 -15.79 -9.74
C LYS A 174 8.87 -15.52 -10.58
N PHE A 175 8.06 -14.54 -10.17
CA PHE A 175 6.81 -14.18 -10.85
C PHE A 175 7.05 -13.42 -12.17
N ARG A 176 8.14 -12.66 -12.28
CA ARG A 176 8.50 -11.85 -13.47
C ARG A 176 7.36 -10.91 -13.91
N PRO A 177 6.91 -9.99 -13.04
CA PRO A 177 5.83 -9.06 -13.37
C PRO A 177 6.20 -8.20 -14.59
N GLU A 178 5.18 -7.71 -15.28
CA GLU A 178 5.32 -6.73 -16.36
C GLU A 178 5.17 -5.29 -15.86
N ILE A 179 4.61 -5.13 -14.66
CA ILE A 179 4.45 -3.87 -13.92
C ILE A 179 4.33 -4.18 -12.43
N ILE A 180 4.91 -3.32 -11.60
CA ILE A 180 4.74 -3.34 -10.15
C ILE A 180 3.83 -2.17 -9.74
N LEU A 181 2.79 -2.49 -9.00
CA LEU A 181 1.89 -1.56 -8.33
C LEU A 181 2.23 -1.57 -6.85
N VAL A 182 2.41 -0.40 -6.23
CA VAL A 182 2.75 -0.30 -4.81
C VAL A 182 1.74 0.60 -4.12
N GLN A 183 1.05 0.09 -3.10
CA GLN A 183 0.26 0.90 -2.17
C GLN A 183 1.20 1.36 -1.05
N CYS A 184 1.21 2.66 -0.75
CA CYS A 184 2.13 3.27 0.22
C CYS A 184 1.35 4.08 1.25
N GLY A 185 0.48 3.39 1.98
CA GLY A 185 -0.15 3.87 3.20
C GLY A 185 0.89 4.30 4.22
N ALA A 186 0.66 5.43 4.86
CA ALA A 186 1.55 6.03 5.85
C ALA A 186 1.13 5.68 7.29
N ASP A 187 0.08 4.89 7.48
CA ASP A 187 -0.43 4.49 8.79
C ASP A 187 0.40 3.41 9.48
N GLY A 188 1.31 2.72 8.77
CA GLY A 188 2.33 1.90 9.40
C GLY A 188 3.39 2.70 10.16
N HIS A 189 3.42 4.03 9.97
CA HIS A 189 4.40 4.90 10.61
C HIS A 189 4.19 4.95 12.13
N LEU A 190 5.28 5.03 12.89
CA LEU A 190 5.23 5.21 14.34
C LEU A 190 4.40 6.45 14.71
N ASP A 191 3.63 6.35 15.79
CA ASP A 191 2.68 7.37 16.24
C ASP A 191 1.52 7.66 15.26
N ASP A 192 1.21 6.76 14.32
CA ASP A 192 -0.08 6.81 13.64
C ASP A 192 -1.24 6.65 14.64
N ARG A 193 -2.40 7.25 14.35
CA ARG A 193 -3.55 7.29 15.26
C ARG A 193 -4.40 6.02 15.23
N LEU A 194 -4.31 5.20 14.18
CA LEU A 194 -5.19 4.04 13.99
C LEU A 194 -4.47 2.69 14.03
N ALA A 195 -3.19 2.61 13.65
CA ALA A 195 -2.40 1.38 13.71
C ALA A 195 -1.30 1.43 14.77
N HIS A 196 -0.67 0.28 15.04
CA HIS A 196 0.32 0.14 16.13
C HIS A 196 1.72 -0.21 15.64
N LEU A 197 1.94 -0.34 14.33
CA LEU A 197 3.28 -0.51 13.77
C LEU A 197 4.17 0.70 14.14
N ARG A 198 5.48 0.46 14.13
CA ARG A 198 6.50 1.44 14.55
C ARG A 198 7.47 1.75 13.43
N LEU A 199 6.99 1.77 12.19
CA LEU A 199 7.84 2.00 11.03
C LEU A 199 8.28 3.47 10.98
N THR A 200 9.49 3.70 10.52
CA THR A 200 10.01 5.05 10.28
C THR A 200 10.06 5.35 8.79
N THR A 201 10.34 6.60 8.42
CA THR A 201 10.65 6.97 7.02
C THR A 201 11.78 6.15 6.39
N LYS A 202 12.65 5.49 7.19
CA LYS A 202 13.67 4.57 6.69
C LYS A 202 13.04 3.38 5.96
N VAL A 203 12.03 2.73 6.54
CA VAL A 203 11.37 1.57 5.94
C VAL A 203 10.78 1.93 4.59
N TYR A 204 10.00 3.02 4.54
CA TYR A 204 9.42 3.51 3.30
C TYR A 204 10.50 3.83 2.24
N THR A 205 11.61 4.45 2.64
CA THR A 205 12.72 4.73 1.71
C THR A 205 13.33 3.43 1.15
N GLU A 206 13.64 2.46 2.01
CA GLU A 206 14.29 1.21 1.60
C GLU A 206 13.38 0.31 0.76
N VAL A 207 12.11 0.19 1.14
CA VAL A 207 11.11 -0.58 0.40
C VAL A 207 10.86 0.02 -0.97
N ILE A 208 10.62 1.34 -1.05
CA ILE A 208 10.36 2.01 -2.32
C ILE A 208 11.59 2.00 -3.22
N SER A 209 12.80 2.18 -2.66
CA SER A 209 14.05 2.07 -3.43
C SER A 209 14.19 0.68 -4.05
N GLN A 210 13.91 -0.38 -3.31
CA GLN A 210 14.02 -1.74 -3.83
C GLN A 210 12.92 -2.10 -4.81
N ALA A 211 11.68 -1.67 -4.57
CA ALA A 211 10.60 -1.82 -5.53
C ALA A 211 10.92 -1.09 -6.84
N HIS A 212 11.55 0.08 -6.77
CA HIS A 212 12.01 0.84 -7.94
C HIS A 212 13.12 0.10 -8.70
N ASP A 213 14.14 -0.40 -8.02
CA ASP A 213 15.21 -1.19 -8.63
C ASP A 213 14.67 -2.46 -9.31
N LEU A 214 13.78 -3.20 -8.62
CA LEU A 214 13.13 -4.39 -9.16
C LEU A 214 12.20 -4.06 -10.34
N ALA A 215 11.55 -2.90 -10.34
CA ALA A 215 10.75 -2.46 -11.49
C ALA A 215 11.63 -2.17 -12.71
N HIS A 216 12.82 -1.57 -12.52
CA HIS A 216 13.80 -1.39 -13.60
C HIS A 216 14.32 -2.72 -14.12
N GLU A 217 14.67 -3.65 -13.22
CA GLU A 217 15.17 -4.99 -13.57
C GLU A 217 14.12 -5.84 -14.31
N LEU A 218 12.89 -5.90 -13.79
CA LEU A 218 11.89 -6.89 -14.20
C LEU A 218 10.83 -6.32 -15.16
N CYS A 219 10.52 -5.02 -15.03
CA CYS A 219 9.36 -4.40 -15.67
C CYS A 219 9.72 -3.30 -16.67
N ASN A 220 11.01 -3.13 -17.03
CA ASN A 220 11.51 -2.00 -17.81
C ASN A 220 11.14 -0.64 -17.19
N GLY A 221 11.25 -0.55 -15.87
CA GLY A 221 11.01 0.64 -15.07
C GLY A 221 9.55 0.89 -14.70
N LYS A 222 8.60 0.08 -15.19
CA LYS A 222 7.16 0.30 -14.96
C LYS A 222 6.77 0.07 -13.51
N LEU A 223 6.51 1.18 -12.82
CA LEU A 223 6.05 1.21 -11.43
C LEU A 223 4.96 2.27 -11.27
N LEU A 224 3.88 1.93 -10.58
CA LEU A 224 2.88 2.90 -10.14
C LEU A 224 2.74 2.82 -8.62
N LEU A 225 2.98 3.95 -7.97
CA LEU A 225 2.81 4.13 -6.54
C LEU A 225 1.42 4.76 -6.26
N PHE A 226 0.75 4.29 -5.22
CA PHE A 226 -0.45 4.88 -4.64
C PHE A 226 -0.14 5.42 -3.24
N GLY A 227 -1.02 6.28 -2.72
CA GLY A 227 -1.04 6.61 -1.29
C GLY A 227 -1.63 5.46 -0.49
N GLY A 228 -2.55 5.78 0.43
CA GLY A 228 -3.20 4.81 1.30
C GLY A 228 -3.71 5.45 2.59
N GLY A 229 -3.80 4.67 3.65
CA GLY A 229 -4.06 5.14 5.00
C GLY A 229 -2.97 6.10 5.52
N GLY A 230 -3.25 6.74 6.65
CA GLY A 230 -2.33 7.70 7.27
C GLY A 230 -3.09 8.78 8.01
N TYR A 231 -3.06 8.71 9.34
CA TYR A 231 -4.01 9.43 10.20
C TYR A 231 -3.32 10.38 11.18
N THR A 232 -2.00 10.30 11.28
CA THR A 232 -1.17 11.38 11.83
C THR A 232 -0.73 12.31 10.71
N LEU A 233 -1.36 13.48 10.62
CA LEU A 233 -1.19 14.44 9.50
C LEU A 233 0.25 14.91 9.31
N ALA A 234 1.06 14.93 10.37
CA ALA A 234 2.48 15.26 10.29
C ALA A 234 3.32 14.17 9.59
N ASN A 235 2.90 12.90 9.66
CA ASN A 235 3.65 11.75 9.16
C ASN A 235 3.37 11.49 7.68
N VAL A 236 2.11 11.59 7.25
CA VAL A 236 1.69 11.38 5.84
C VAL A 236 2.56 12.14 4.83
N PRO A 237 2.73 13.48 4.92
CA PRO A 237 3.55 14.21 3.95
C PRO A 237 5.02 13.84 4.04
N ARG A 238 5.54 13.42 5.20
CA ARG A 238 6.94 12.97 5.35
C ARG A 238 7.17 11.66 4.62
N VAL A 239 6.31 10.66 4.88
CA VAL A 239 6.33 9.34 4.24
C VAL A 239 6.23 9.47 2.72
N TRP A 240 5.25 10.23 2.23
CA TRP A 240 5.06 10.40 0.79
C TRP A 240 6.15 11.26 0.15
N THR A 241 6.77 12.19 0.89
CA THR A 241 7.95 12.92 0.40
C THR A 241 9.15 12.00 0.23
N VAL A 242 9.45 11.12 1.19
CA VAL A 242 10.58 10.19 1.04
C VAL A 242 10.32 9.20 -0.11
N ALA A 243 9.11 8.67 -0.23
CA ALA A 243 8.74 7.79 -1.34
C ALA A 243 8.85 8.49 -2.71
N PHE A 244 8.27 9.68 -2.85
CA PHE A 244 8.35 10.45 -4.10
C PHE A 244 9.78 10.85 -4.46
N SER A 245 10.56 11.33 -3.48
CA SER A 245 11.94 11.75 -3.70
C SER A 245 12.85 10.58 -4.11
N THR A 246 12.58 9.39 -3.58
CA THR A 246 13.26 8.15 -3.98
C THR A 246 13.02 7.85 -5.46
N LEU A 247 11.77 7.87 -5.92
CA LEU A 247 11.44 7.66 -7.33
C LEU A 247 11.98 8.78 -8.25
N ALA A 248 12.08 10.00 -7.74
CA ALA A 248 12.63 11.15 -8.46
C ALA A 248 14.17 11.15 -8.52
N GLY A 249 14.85 10.27 -7.77
CA GLY A 249 16.31 10.28 -7.64
C GLY A 249 16.84 11.54 -6.95
N VAL A 250 16.04 12.16 -6.08
CA VAL A 250 16.38 13.39 -5.36
C VAL A 250 16.57 13.08 -3.88
N LYS A 251 17.65 13.60 -3.29
CA LYS A 251 17.86 13.54 -1.84
C LYS A 251 17.44 14.88 -1.21
N PRO A 252 16.26 14.96 -0.56
CA PRO A 252 15.83 16.18 0.11
C PRO A 252 16.69 16.49 1.33
N ASN A 253 16.68 17.75 1.75
CA ASN A 253 17.23 18.15 3.05
C ASN A 253 16.42 17.50 4.18
N ASP A 254 17.09 17.21 5.28
CA ASP A 254 16.45 16.63 6.46
C ASP A 254 15.66 17.68 7.27
N GLU A 255 16.04 18.96 7.22
CA GLU A 255 15.29 20.02 7.88
C GLU A 255 13.99 20.33 7.12
N ILE A 256 12.88 20.41 7.84
CA ILE A 256 11.59 20.78 7.27
C ILE A 256 11.59 22.29 6.91
N PRO A 257 11.19 22.68 5.67
CA PRO A 257 11.16 24.08 5.28
C PRO A 257 10.23 24.91 6.16
N SER A 258 10.71 26.07 6.63
CA SER A 258 9.95 26.93 7.56
C SER A 258 8.63 27.45 7.00
N ASP A 259 8.56 27.71 5.69
CA ASP A 259 7.33 28.15 5.04
C ASP A 259 6.30 27.02 4.95
N TRP A 260 6.75 25.78 4.71
CA TRP A 260 5.87 24.60 4.77
C TRP A 260 5.38 24.36 6.19
N ALA A 261 6.26 24.46 7.19
CA ALA A 261 5.91 24.26 8.60
C ALA A 261 4.80 25.23 9.06
N LYS A 262 4.90 26.52 8.70
CA LYS A 262 3.86 27.51 8.97
C LYS A 262 2.54 27.21 8.25
N GLN A 263 2.61 26.71 7.02
CA GLN A 263 1.42 26.31 6.27
C GLN A 263 0.73 25.13 6.93
N PHE A 264 1.50 24.11 7.33
CA PHE A 264 1.02 22.93 8.03
C PHE A 264 0.32 23.31 9.33
N GLU A 265 0.98 24.10 10.19
CA GLU A 265 0.41 24.57 11.47
C GLU A 265 -0.94 25.26 11.26
N LYS A 266 -1.03 26.13 10.24
CA LYS A 266 -2.28 26.83 9.91
C LYS A 266 -3.38 25.89 9.40
N SER A 267 -3.05 24.87 8.61
CA SER A 267 -4.04 23.98 7.98
C SER A 267 -4.46 22.82 8.86
N ALA A 268 -3.51 22.21 9.58
CA ALA A 268 -3.73 21.03 10.40
C ALA A 268 -4.06 21.39 11.85
N ASN A 269 -3.70 22.60 12.30
CA ASN A 269 -3.80 23.01 13.70
C ASN A 269 -3.05 22.03 14.64
N GLU A 270 -1.86 21.61 14.19
CA GLU A 270 -0.93 20.68 14.85
C GLU A 270 0.51 21.19 14.70
N ASP A 271 1.40 20.79 15.61
CA ASP A 271 2.82 21.15 15.53
C ASP A 271 3.48 20.48 14.30
N PRO A 272 4.22 21.23 13.47
CA PRO A 272 4.91 20.65 12.34
C PRO A 272 6.09 19.79 12.79
N PRO A 273 6.40 18.71 12.04
CA PRO A 273 7.65 17.99 12.24
C PRO A 273 8.84 18.91 11.98
N HIS A 274 9.94 18.68 12.71
CA HIS A 274 11.19 19.40 12.49
C HIS A 274 12.08 18.73 11.44
N LYS A 275 12.03 17.39 11.39
CA LYS A 275 12.87 16.58 10.52
C LYS A 275 12.04 15.79 9.52
N LEU A 276 12.61 15.56 8.34
CA LEU A 276 12.05 14.64 7.37
C LEU A 276 12.24 13.20 7.85
N ASN A 277 13.46 12.83 8.29
CA ASN A 277 13.77 11.47 8.67
C ASN A 277 13.65 11.22 10.17
N ASP A 278 13.08 10.07 10.55
CA ASP A 278 13.09 9.63 11.94
C ASP A 278 14.40 8.90 12.30
N LYS A 279 14.58 8.69 13.60
CA LYS A 279 15.57 7.72 14.08
C LYS A 279 15.00 6.31 13.92
N PRO A 280 15.75 5.38 13.32
CA PRO A 280 15.29 4.00 13.14
C PRO A 280 14.90 3.33 14.46
N THR A 281 13.85 2.52 14.42
CA THR A 281 13.45 1.70 15.57
C THR A 281 14.18 0.36 15.58
N SER A 282 14.21 -0.29 16.75
CA SER A 282 14.69 -1.66 16.93
C SER A 282 13.57 -2.52 17.51
N ASP A 283 13.59 -3.81 17.19
CA ASP A 283 12.59 -4.77 17.64
C ASP A 283 13.11 -5.62 18.81
N ASP A 284 12.20 -6.07 19.68
CA ASP A 284 12.56 -7.02 20.71
C ASP A 284 12.69 -8.45 20.14
N GLU A 285 13.37 -9.34 20.88
CA GLU A 285 13.56 -10.73 20.42
C GLU A 285 12.25 -11.47 20.16
N LYS A 286 11.17 -11.10 20.85
CA LYS A 286 9.88 -11.77 20.71
C LYS A 286 9.27 -11.43 19.36
N THR A 287 9.26 -10.15 19.01
CA THR A 287 8.76 -9.62 17.73
C THR A 287 9.55 -10.21 16.57
N LEU A 288 10.88 -10.19 16.65
CA LEU A 288 11.76 -10.82 15.65
C LEU A 288 11.46 -12.31 15.46
N LYS A 289 11.30 -13.08 16.55
CA LYS A 289 10.98 -14.52 16.47
C LYS A 289 9.61 -14.76 15.84
N GLU A 290 8.62 -13.93 16.15
CA GLU A 290 7.27 -14.07 15.61
C GLU A 290 7.22 -13.76 14.12
N VAL A 291 7.82 -12.64 13.69
CA VAL A 291 7.93 -12.28 12.26
C VAL A 291 8.70 -13.35 11.48
N ARG A 292 9.85 -13.82 12.00
CA ARG A 292 10.63 -14.90 11.38
C ARG A 292 9.83 -16.19 11.22
N ARG A 293 8.97 -16.53 12.20
CA ARG A 293 8.10 -17.70 12.13
C ARG A 293 7.12 -17.58 10.97
N THR A 294 6.45 -16.43 10.83
CA THR A 294 5.54 -16.14 9.71
C THR A 294 6.27 -16.23 8.38
N VAL A 295 7.45 -15.62 8.26
CA VAL A 295 8.27 -15.66 7.03
C VAL A 295 8.67 -17.09 6.67
N ASN A 296 9.09 -17.91 7.64
CA ASN A 296 9.44 -19.32 7.40
C ASN A 296 8.25 -20.15 6.90
N GLU A 297 7.06 -19.90 7.46
CA GLU A 297 5.81 -20.56 7.05
C GLU A 297 5.48 -20.20 5.59
N LEU A 298 5.55 -18.92 5.24
CA LEU A 298 5.32 -18.45 3.87
C LEU A 298 6.35 -18.99 2.87
N GLN A 299 7.64 -19.02 3.24
CA GLN A 299 8.71 -19.56 2.38
C GLN A 299 8.48 -21.05 2.08
N THR A 300 7.93 -21.80 3.05
CA THR A 300 7.55 -23.19 2.86
C THR A 300 6.43 -23.32 1.82
N HIS A 301 5.42 -22.44 1.86
CA HIS A 301 4.35 -22.40 0.85
C HIS A 301 4.86 -22.01 -0.55
N LEU A 302 5.88 -21.14 -0.61
CA LEU A 302 6.50 -20.70 -1.86
C LEU A 302 7.46 -21.75 -2.47
N GLY A 303 7.74 -22.85 -1.77
CA GLY A 303 8.67 -23.89 -2.19
C GLY A 303 10.14 -23.44 -2.16
N HIS A 304 10.47 -22.46 -1.32
CA HIS A 304 11.86 -22.13 -1.00
C HIS A 304 12.29 -23.07 0.12
N GLU A 305 13.02 -24.14 -0.21
CA GLU A 305 13.70 -24.93 0.81
C GLU A 305 14.70 -24.02 1.53
N SER A 306 14.59 -23.93 2.85
CA SER A 306 15.50 -23.17 3.71
C SER A 306 16.94 -23.62 3.43
N GLN A 307 17.78 -22.73 2.88
CA GLN A 307 19.23 -22.95 2.81
C GLN A 307 19.87 -22.76 4.18
#